data_AF-A0A847AL25-F1
#
_entry.id   AF-A0A847AL25-F1
#
_cell.length_a   1.000
_cell.length_b   1.000
_cell.length_c   1.000
_cell.angle_alpha   90.00
_cell.angle_beta   90.00
_cell.angle_gamma   90.00
#
_symmetry.space_group_name_H-M   'P 1'
#
loop_
_entity.id
_entity.type
_entity.pdbx_description
1 polymer ?
#
loop_
_entity_poly.entity_id
_entity_poly.type
_entity_poly.pdbx_seq_one_letter_code
_entity_poly.pdbx_strand_id
1 'polypeptide(L)'
;DAAFNAIISDIDTDEVTKFYIGWLNLFGFTQTEHDDVMRITQVGLSVEVAELQRSHIFEISGSKNSLSGYRARCIANQKLGTQAGSFMIDKIHKAMLLYQLGNRQSLLEYLGQVASSVDSAFWRVCTAVAEVLPPGCDDHKQLSGLMANKESLVRDAQRSKQKKPEQGTLEL
;
A
#
# COMPACT_ATOMS: atom_id res chain seq x y z
N ASP A 1 -1.02 -23.42 -1.59
CA ASP A 1 0.37 -23.27 -2.04
C ASP A 1 0.53 -22.91 -3.51
N ALA A 2 0.11 -23.72 -4.48
CA ALA A 2 0.26 -23.34 -5.91
C ALA A 2 -0.55 -22.10 -6.33
N ALA A 3 -1.78 -21.93 -5.82
CA ALA A 3 -2.62 -20.78 -6.15
C ALA A 3 -2.09 -19.45 -5.57
N PHE A 4 -1.52 -19.47 -4.37
CA PHE A 4 -0.90 -18.29 -3.74
C PHE A 4 0.31 -17.83 -4.55
N ASN A 5 1.22 -18.76 -4.86
CA ASN A 5 2.43 -18.44 -5.63
C ASN A 5 2.11 -17.99 -7.07
N ALA A 6 1.09 -18.57 -7.72
CA ALA A 6 0.65 -18.15 -9.05
C ALA A 6 0.05 -16.73 -9.08
N ILE A 7 -0.66 -16.32 -8.02
CA ILE A 7 -1.26 -14.98 -7.95
C ILE A 7 -0.18 -13.90 -7.80
N ILE A 8 0.86 -14.18 -6.99
CA ILE A 8 1.85 -13.17 -6.62
C ILE A 8 3.12 -13.17 -7.49
N SER A 9 3.40 -14.26 -8.23
CA SER A 9 4.59 -14.35 -9.09
C SER A 9 4.58 -13.33 -10.22
N ASP A 10 3.39 -12.98 -10.70
CA ASP A 10 3.20 -12.12 -11.86
C ASP A 10 3.15 -10.63 -11.47
N ILE A 11 3.13 -10.33 -10.16
CA ILE A 11 3.11 -8.97 -9.62
C ILE A 11 4.55 -8.50 -9.38
N ASP A 12 5.02 -7.60 -10.23
CA ASP A 12 6.31 -6.92 -10.11
C ASP A 12 6.30 -5.88 -8.95
N THR A 13 6.55 -6.36 -7.73
CA THR A 13 6.61 -5.56 -6.50
C THR A 13 7.49 -6.20 -5.43
N ASP A 14 7.71 -5.51 -4.30
CA ASP A 14 8.50 -6.02 -3.18
C ASP A 14 7.84 -7.21 -2.46
N GLU A 15 8.65 -8.04 -1.83
CA GLU A 15 8.22 -9.29 -1.21
C GLU A 15 7.22 -9.08 -0.05
N VAL A 16 7.34 -7.98 0.71
CA VAL A 16 6.38 -7.64 1.77
C VAL A 16 5.00 -7.29 1.18
N THR A 17 4.97 -6.60 0.05
CA THR A 17 3.74 -6.28 -0.67
C THR A 17 3.12 -7.55 -1.28
N LYS A 18 3.93 -8.44 -1.88
CA LYS A 18 3.44 -9.76 -2.35
C LYS A 18 2.85 -10.57 -1.20
N PHE A 19 3.52 -10.59 -0.05
CA PHE A 19 3.02 -11.22 1.16
C PHE A 19 1.65 -10.65 1.56
N TYR A 20 1.52 -9.32 1.61
CA TYR A 20 0.27 -8.65 1.98
C TYR A 20 -0.90 -9.01 1.05
N ILE A 21 -0.67 -8.99 -0.27
CA ILE A 21 -1.67 -9.36 -1.29
C ILE A 21 -2.06 -10.83 -1.15
N GLY A 22 -1.08 -11.72 -1.07
CA GLY A 22 -1.34 -13.13 -0.93
C GLY A 22 -2.09 -13.47 0.36
N TRP A 23 -1.75 -12.80 1.46
CA TRP A 23 -2.46 -12.95 2.74
C TRP A 23 -3.92 -12.52 2.61
N LEU A 24 -4.18 -11.33 2.06
CA LEU A 24 -5.54 -10.84 1.83
C LEU A 24 -6.38 -11.84 1.03
N ASN A 25 -5.81 -12.40 -0.04
CA ASN A 25 -6.49 -13.36 -0.89
C ASN A 25 -6.89 -14.65 -0.15
N LEU A 26 -6.07 -15.12 0.79
CA LEU A 26 -6.31 -16.36 1.52
C LEU A 26 -7.18 -16.18 2.77
N PHE A 27 -6.96 -15.11 3.53
CA PHE A 27 -7.53 -14.94 4.88
C PHE A 27 -8.25 -13.60 5.08
N GLY A 28 -8.12 -12.65 4.16
CA GLY A 28 -8.60 -11.28 4.33
C GLY A 28 -8.06 -10.65 5.61
N PHE A 29 -8.95 -9.99 6.36
CA PHE A 29 -8.64 -9.36 7.66
C PHE A 29 -9.01 -10.23 8.86
N THR A 30 -9.27 -11.53 8.66
CA THR A 30 -9.66 -12.41 9.76
C THR A 30 -8.51 -12.64 10.75
N GLN A 31 -8.84 -12.94 12.00
CA GLN A 31 -7.84 -13.38 12.98
C GLN A 31 -7.42 -14.82 12.67
N THR A 32 -6.11 -15.04 12.66
CA THR A 32 -5.47 -16.32 12.35
C THR A 32 -4.51 -16.72 13.47
N GLU A 33 -4.13 -17.99 13.52
CA GLU A 33 -3.12 -18.46 14.46
C GLU A 33 -1.72 -18.06 13.98
N HIS A 34 -0.79 -17.85 14.92
CA HIS A 34 0.59 -17.49 14.59
C HIS A 34 1.28 -18.53 13.68
N ASP A 35 0.91 -19.80 13.78
CA ASP A 35 1.47 -20.88 12.97
C ASP A 35 1.12 -20.77 11.48
N ASP A 36 -0.01 -20.13 11.13
CA ASP A 36 -0.38 -19.89 9.74
C ASP A 36 0.54 -18.84 9.10
N VAL A 37 0.93 -17.79 9.85
CA VAL A 37 1.92 -16.80 9.41
C VAL A 37 3.26 -17.47 9.10
N MET A 38 3.72 -18.36 9.98
CA MET A 38 4.98 -19.08 9.78
C MET A 38 4.93 -20.01 8.55
N ARG A 39 3.79 -20.66 8.29
CA ARG A 39 3.62 -21.51 7.10
C ARG A 39 3.74 -20.68 5.82
N ILE A 40 3.12 -19.51 5.76
CA ILE A 40 3.08 -18.70 4.53
C ILE A 40 4.42 -18.03 4.26
N THR A 41 5.14 -17.57 5.29
CA THR A 41 6.50 -17.03 5.11
C THR A 41 7.51 -18.08 4.67
N GLN A 42 7.30 -19.36 5.02
CA GLN A 42 8.21 -20.45 4.61
C GLN A 42 7.96 -20.97 3.18
N VAL A 43 6.80 -20.71 2.57
CA VAL A 43 6.32 -21.43 1.38
C VAL A 43 6.50 -20.67 0.04
N GLY A 44 7.09 -19.48 0.02
CA GLY A 44 7.38 -18.86 -1.29
C GLY A 44 7.89 -17.43 -1.32
N LEU A 45 8.05 -16.77 -0.18
CA LEU A 45 8.49 -15.39 -0.11
C LEU A 45 9.71 -15.27 0.81
N SER A 46 10.73 -14.53 0.38
CA SER A 46 11.94 -14.31 1.20
C SER A 46 11.71 -13.19 2.22
N VAL A 47 10.61 -13.28 3.00
CA VAL A 47 10.22 -12.26 3.97
C VAL A 47 10.40 -12.77 5.39
N GLU A 48 11.13 -12.01 6.19
CA GLU A 48 11.30 -12.30 7.61
C GLU A 48 10.08 -11.87 8.41
N VAL A 49 9.60 -12.72 9.33
CA VAL A 49 8.50 -12.37 10.25
C VAL A 49 8.81 -11.09 11.04
N ALA A 50 10.07 -10.88 11.41
CA ALA A 50 10.50 -9.67 12.11
C ALA A 50 10.32 -8.40 11.25
N GLU A 51 10.46 -8.48 9.92
CA GLU A 51 10.20 -7.35 9.02
C GLU A 51 8.71 -7.03 8.92
N LEU A 52 7.85 -8.06 8.87
CA LEU A 52 6.40 -7.90 8.89
C LEU A 52 5.93 -7.19 10.18
N GLN A 53 6.53 -7.55 11.32
CA GLN A 53 6.24 -6.92 12.61
C GLN A 53 6.72 -5.45 12.65
N ARG A 54 7.98 -5.18 12.28
CA ARG A 54 8.54 -3.82 12.25
C ARG A 54 7.77 -2.89 11.32
N SER A 55 7.21 -3.44 10.24
CA SER A 55 6.47 -2.71 9.21
C SER A 55 4.96 -2.66 9.49
N HIS A 56 4.55 -3.12 10.68
CA HIS A 56 3.16 -3.14 11.14
C HIS A 56 2.21 -3.83 10.15
N ILE A 57 2.67 -4.85 9.43
CA ILE A 57 1.84 -5.61 8.48
C ILE A 57 0.77 -6.42 9.22
N PHE A 58 1.07 -6.87 10.44
CA PHE A 58 0.15 -7.55 11.34
C PHE A 58 -0.09 -6.80 12.63
N GLU A 59 -1.30 -6.96 13.15
CA GLU A 59 -1.65 -6.69 14.54
C GLU A 59 -1.59 -8.01 15.31
N ILE A 60 -0.85 -8.01 16.42
CA ILE A 60 -0.73 -9.16 17.31
C ILE A 60 -1.65 -8.93 18.51
N SER A 61 -2.57 -9.86 18.75
CA SER A 61 -3.44 -9.87 19.91
C SER A 61 -3.39 -11.24 20.58
N GLY A 62 -2.55 -11.38 21.61
CA GLY A 62 -2.27 -12.66 22.26
C GLY A 62 -1.61 -13.65 21.29
N SER A 63 -2.23 -14.82 21.10
CA SER A 63 -1.77 -15.86 20.16
C SER A 63 -2.28 -15.69 18.72
N LYS A 64 -3.07 -14.63 18.46
CA LYS A 64 -3.70 -14.41 17.17
C LYS A 64 -3.08 -13.22 16.44
N ASN A 65 -3.07 -13.33 15.11
CA ASN A 65 -2.62 -12.28 14.20
C ASN A 65 -3.72 -11.93 13.21
N SER A 66 -3.91 -10.65 12.93
CA SER A 66 -4.75 -10.17 11.83
C SER A 66 -3.98 -9.16 11.00
N LEU A 67 -4.21 -9.17 9.69
CA LEU A 67 -3.58 -8.21 8.79
C LEU A 67 -4.02 -6.79 9.14
N SER A 68 -3.09 -5.85 9.19
CA SER A 68 -3.37 -4.46 9.50
C SER A 68 -3.86 -3.70 8.26
N GLY A 69 -5.08 -3.16 8.29
CA GLY A 69 -5.59 -2.27 7.24
C GLY A 69 -4.92 -0.90 7.23
N TYR A 70 -5.21 -0.08 6.21
CA TYR A 70 -4.51 1.19 5.98
C TYR A 70 -4.53 2.15 7.18
N ARG A 71 -5.65 2.22 7.91
CA ARG A 71 -5.80 3.12 9.08
C ARG A 71 -4.87 2.72 10.21
N ALA A 72 -4.91 1.46 10.61
CA ALA A 72 -4.10 0.95 11.70
C ALA A 72 -2.61 1.14 11.40
N ARG A 73 -2.18 0.82 10.17
CA ARG A 73 -0.79 1.01 9.73
C ARG A 73 -0.35 2.47 9.76
N CYS A 74 -1.21 3.39 9.33
CA CYS A 74 -0.93 4.82 9.35
C CYS A 74 -0.92 5.42 10.77
N ILE A 75 -1.73 4.87 11.69
CA ILE A 75 -1.72 5.26 13.11
C ILE A 75 -0.42 4.77 13.77
N ALA A 76 -0.03 3.53 13.52
CA ALA A 76 1.19 2.93 14.07
C ALA A 76 2.46 3.61 13.54
N ASN A 77 2.46 4.05 12.28
CA ASN A 77 3.59 4.75 11.66
C ASN A 77 3.13 6.01 10.89
N GLN A 78 3.28 7.18 11.50
CA GLN A 78 2.89 8.45 10.86
C GLN A 78 3.71 8.79 9.60
N LYS A 79 4.90 8.20 9.46
CA LYS A 79 5.80 8.34 8.31
C LYS A 79 5.65 7.19 7.30
N LEU A 80 4.61 6.37 7.42
CA LEU A 80 4.34 5.26 6.50
C LEU A 80 4.33 5.76 5.04
N GLY A 81 5.06 5.08 4.17
CA GLY A 81 5.10 5.36 2.73
C GLY A 81 5.85 6.62 2.33
N THR A 82 6.49 7.37 3.25
CA THR A 82 7.17 8.64 2.91
C THR A 82 8.64 8.48 2.59
N GLN A 83 9.24 7.31 2.83
CA GLN A 83 10.67 7.07 2.59
C GLN A 83 10.89 6.43 1.23
N ALA A 84 12.05 6.67 0.61
CA ALA A 84 12.38 6.12 -0.70
C ALA A 84 12.29 4.57 -0.71
N GLY A 85 12.77 3.94 0.36
CA GLY A 85 12.74 2.49 0.57
C GLY A 85 11.44 1.94 1.16
N SER A 86 10.38 2.75 1.32
CA SER A 86 9.08 2.22 1.77
C SER A 86 8.53 1.21 0.76
N PHE A 87 7.94 0.13 1.28
CA PHE A 87 7.25 -0.89 0.49
C PHE A 87 6.11 -0.28 -0.33
N MET A 88 5.73 -0.93 -1.42
CA MET A 88 4.65 -0.45 -2.26
C MET A 88 3.33 -0.38 -1.48
N ILE A 89 3.03 -1.38 -0.64
CA ILE A 89 1.82 -1.36 0.20
C ILE A 89 1.80 -0.19 1.18
N ASP A 90 2.96 0.25 1.70
CA ASP A 90 3.06 1.43 2.56
C ASP A 90 2.66 2.69 1.80
N LYS A 91 3.13 2.79 0.55
CA LYS A 91 2.82 3.93 -0.32
C LYS A 91 1.34 3.97 -0.67
N ILE A 92 0.75 2.80 -0.95
CA ILE A 92 -0.68 2.67 -1.23
C ILE A 92 -1.51 3.08 -0.01
N HIS A 93 -1.18 2.57 1.18
CA HIS A 93 -1.90 2.91 2.41
C HIS A 93 -1.78 4.40 2.77
N LYS A 94 -0.63 5.02 2.52
CA LYS A 94 -0.46 6.48 2.68
C LYS A 94 -1.38 7.26 1.72
N ALA A 95 -1.47 6.84 0.46
CA ALA A 95 -2.36 7.46 -0.52
C ALA A 95 -3.85 7.28 -0.13
N MET A 96 -4.23 6.10 0.35
CA MET A 96 -5.59 5.82 0.85
C MET A 96 -5.95 6.72 2.04
N LEU A 97 -5.03 6.93 2.98
CA LEU A 97 -5.25 7.86 4.11
C LEU A 97 -5.46 9.29 3.62
N LEU A 98 -4.58 9.80 2.74
CA LEU A 98 -4.68 11.16 2.21
C LEU A 98 -5.98 11.36 1.43
N TYR A 99 -6.41 10.35 0.68
CA TYR A 99 -7.69 10.33 -0.02
C TYR A 99 -8.87 10.38 0.96
N GLN A 100 -8.86 9.51 1.98
CA GLN A 100 -9.93 9.46 2.99
C GLN A 100 -10.07 10.76 3.78
N LEU A 101 -8.96 11.44 4.09
CA LEU A 101 -8.96 12.73 4.80
C LEU A 101 -9.44 13.91 3.93
N GLY A 102 -9.65 13.70 2.62
CA GLY A 102 -10.06 14.77 1.70
C GLY A 102 -8.97 15.82 1.45
N ASN A 103 -7.74 15.58 1.88
CA ASN A 103 -6.63 16.52 1.70
C ASN A 103 -6.06 16.39 0.27
N ARG A 104 -6.78 16.99 -0.68
CA ARG A 104 -6.44 16.90 -2.11
C ARG A 104 -5.04 17.41 -2.41
N GLN A 105 -4.60 18.51 -1.80
CA GLN A 105 -3.28 19.08 -2.08
C GLN A 105 -2.17 18.10 -1.69
N SER A 106 -2.19 17.58 -0.44
CA SER A 106 -1.19 16.62 0.00
C SER A 106 -1.26 15.30 -0.76
N LEU A 107 -2.47 14.85 -1.15
CA LEU A 107 -2.62 13.67 -2.01
C LEU A 107 -1.94 13.87 -3.37
N LEU A 108 -2.18 15.01 -4.05
CA LEU A 108 -1.58 15.29 -5.35
C LEU A 108 -0.06 15.42 -5.27
N GLU A 109 0.46 16.07 -4.23
CA GLU A 109 1.91 16.17 -4.00
C GLU A 109 2.54 14.80 -3.79
N TYR A 110 1.88 13.94 -3.01
CA TYR A 110 2.34 12.58 -2.73
C TYR A 110 2.29 11.68 -3.98
N LEU A 111 1.15 11.65 -4.69
CA LEU A 111 1.00 10.87 -5.92
C LEU A 111 1.96 11.33 -7.01
N GLY A 112 2.27 12.63 -7.08
CA GLY A 112 3.28 13.13 -8.00
C GLY A 112 4.64 12.45 -7.79
N GLN A 113 4.99 12.08 -6.56
CA GLN A 113 6.25 11.43 -6.22
C GLN A 113 6.22 9.92 -6.46
N VAL A 114 5.14 9.23 -6.08
CA VAL A 114 5.10 7.76 -6.06
C VAL A 114 4.33 7.12 -7.23
N ALA A 115 3.53 7.90 -7.96
CA ALA A 115 2.58 7.42 -8.97
C ALA A 115 2.56 8.34 -10.21
N SER A 116 3.73 8.57 -10.81
CA SER A 116 3.97 9.61 -11.81
C SER A 116 3.17 9.46 -13.11
N SER A 117 2.79 8.25 -13.50
CA SER A 117 1.97 7.97 -14.68
C SER A 117 0.86 6.98 -14.35
N VAL A 118 -0.17 6.93 -15.19
CA VAL A 118 -1.26 5.95 -15.08
C VAL A 118 -0.77 4.50 -15.20
N ASP A 119 0.35 4.27 -15.88
CA ASP A 119 0.93 2.93 -16.10
C ASP A 119 2.01 2.56 -15.07
N SER A 120 2.26 3.43 -14.08
CA SER A 120 3.26 3.18 -13.04
C SER A 120 2.97 1.92 -12.24
N ALA A 121 4.03 1.28 -11.73
CA ALA A 121 3.92 0.08 -10.89
C ALA A 121 2.98 0.29 -9.71
N PHE A 122 2.94 1.49 -9.14
CA PHE A 122 2.01 1.88 -8.08
C PHE A 122 0.55 1.53 -8.42
N TRP A 123 0.07 1.97 -9.59
CA TRP A 123 -1.32 1.72 -9.97
C TRP A 123 -1.59 0.26 -10.34
N ARG A 124 -0.61 -0.44 -10.93
CA ARG A 124 -0.72 -1.87 -11.19
C ARG A 124 -0.90 -2.66 -9.89
N VAL A 125 -0.13 -2.31 -8.85
CA VAL A 125 -0.25 -2.93 -7.52
C VAL A 125 -1.55 -2.51 -6.83
N CYS A 126 -2.02 -1.27 -6.96
CA CYS A 126 -3.37 -0.88 -6.50
C CYS A 126 -4.46 -1.79 -7.08
N THR A 127 -4.40 -2.11 -8.37
CA THR A 127 -5.34 -3.02 -9.01
C THR A 127 -5.30 -4.40 -8.35
N ALA A 128 -4.10 -5.00 -8.21
CA ALA A 128 -3.96 -6.30 -7.59
C ALA A 128 -4.45 -6.33 -6.13
N VAL A 129 -4.17 -5.28 -5.34
CA VAL A 129 -4.68 -5.16 -3.97
C VAL A 129 -6.21 -5.04 -3.96
N ALA A 130 -6.79 -4.24 -4.86
CA ALA A 130 -8.23 -4.05 -4.91
C ALA A 130 -8.99 -5.35 -5.25
N GLU A 131 -8.42 -6.20 -6.10
CA GLU A 131 -9.01 -7.48 -6.50
C GLU A 131 -9.12 -8.49 -5.35
N VAL A 132 -8.20 -8.41 -4.36
CA VAL A 132 -8.15 -9.34 -3.23
C VAL A 132 -8.73 -8.77 -1.93
N LEU A 133 -9.10 -7.49 -1.91
CA LEU A 133 -9.68 -6.87 -0.73
C LEU A 133 -11.10 -7.39 -0.47
N PRO A 134 -11.44 -7.75 0.80
CA PRO A 134 -12.80 -8.17 1.13
C PRO A 134 -13.84 -7.10 0.75
N PRO A 135 -14.92 -7.46 0.04
CA PRO A 135 -15.92 -6.49 -0.39
C PRO A 135 -16.61 -5.85 0.81
N GLY A 136 -16.89 -4.55 0.71
CA GLY A 136 -17.60 -3.78 1.75
C GLY A 136 -16.73 -3.29 2.91
N CYS A 137 -15.44 -3.67 3.00
CA CYS A 137 -14.54 -3.10 4.00
C CYS A 137 -14.09 -1.66 3.65
N ASP A 138 -13.62 -0.91 4.65
CA ASP A 138 -13.19 0.48 4.47
C ASP A 138 -11.98 0.57 3.51
N ASP A 139 -11.01 -0.33 3.62
CA ASP A 139 -9.87 -0.42 2.70
C ASP A 139 -10.32 -0.54 1.24
N HIS A 140 -11.26 -1.46 0.95
CA HIS A 140 -11.81 -1.62 -0.40
C HIS A 140 -12.49 -0.34 -0.89
N LYS A 141 -13.27 0.32 -0.02
CA LYS A 141 -13.94 1.59 -0.33
C LYS A 141 -12.93 2.69 -0.68
N GLN A 142 -11.90 2.88 0.15
CA GLN A 142 -10.93 3.95 -0.08
C GLN A 142 -10.08 3.70 -1.32
N LEU A 143 -9.60 2.46 -1.51
CA LEU A 143 -8.78 2.12 -2.68
C LEU A 143 -9.59 2.21 -3.98
N SER A 144 -10.83 1.72 -3.99
CA SER A 144 -11.74 1.86 -5.14
C SER A 144 -11.99 3.32 -5.50
N GLY A 145 -12.22 4.18 -4.50
CA GLY A 145 -12.39 5.61 -4.72
C GLY A 145 -11.14 6.27 -5.31
N LEU A 146 -9.95 5.94 -4.79
CA LEU A 146 -8.68 6.43 -5.32
C LEU A 146 -8.49 6.01 -6.78
N MET A 147 -8.72 4.74 -7.10
CA MET A 147 -8.57 4.21 -8.46
C MET A 147 -9.61 4.76 -9.44
N ALA A 148 -10.86 4.95 -9.02
CA ALA A 148 -11.89 5.56 -9.86
C ALA A 148 -11.57 6.99 -10.30
N ASN A 149 -10.66 7.66 -9.58
CA ASN A 149 -10.20 9.03 -9.87
C ASN A 149 -8.78 9.08 -10.46
N LYS A 150 -8.17 7.92 -10.76
CA LYS A 150 -6.76 7.75 -11.15
C LYS A 150 -6.29 8.74 -12.22
N GLU A 151 -6.98 8.81 -13.36
CA GLU A 151 -6.59 9.64 -14.51
C GLU A 151 -6.57 11.12 -14.13
N SER A 152 -7.58 11.55 -13.37
CA SER A 152 -7.68 12.95 -12.92
C SER A 152 -6.58 13.29 -11.90
N LEU A 153 -6.30 12.39 -10.97
CA LEU A 153 -5.31 12.57 -9.92
C LEU A 153 -3.89 12.63 -10.51
N VAL A 154 -3.55 11.73 -11.42
CA VAL A 154 -2.23 11.72 -12.09
C VAL A 154 -2.03 13.00 -12.87
N ARG A 155 -3.00 13.39 -13.71
CA ARG A 155 -2.91 14.63 -14.51
C ARG A 155 -2.73 15.86 -13.62
N ASP A 156 -3.50 15.96 -12.54
CA ASP A 156 -3.46 17.11 -11.65
C ASP A 156 -2.17 17.13 -10.82
N ALA A 157 -1.64 15.98 -10.41
CA ALA A 157 -0.36 15.86 -9.72
C ALA A 157 0.80 16.35 -10.61
N GLN A 158 0.79 16.01 -11.90
CA GLN A 158 1.80 16.47 -12.86
C GLN A 158 1.72 17.99 -13.08
N ARG A 159 0.51 18.56 -13.18
CA ARG A 159 0.33 20.01 -13.27
C ARG A 159 0.83 20.74 -12.03
N SER A 160 0.59 20.19 -10.83
CA SER A 160 1.06 20.76 -9.57
C SER A 160 2.58 20.76 -9.45
N LYS A 161 3.28 19.77 -10.02
CA LYS A 161 4.74 19.77 -10.12
C LYS A 161 5.27 20.88 -11.03
N GLN A 162 4.65 21.09 -12.18
CA GLN A 162 5.07 22.12 -13.15
C GLN A 162 4.87 23.55 -12.65
N LYS A 163 3.90 23.78 -11.75
CA LYS A 163 3.62 25.10 -11.16
C LYS A 163 4.57 25.50 -10.01
N LYS A 164 5.48 24.62 -9.57
CA LYS A 164 6.54 24.91 -8.59
C LYS A 164 7.91 25.08 -9.31
N PRO A 165 8.15 26.09 -10.19
CA PRO A 165 9.52 26.41 -10.57
C PRO A 165 10.22 27.12 -9.40
N GLU A 166 11.54 26.92 -9.33
CA GLU A 166 12.48 27.49 -8.35
C GLU A 166 12.14 28.96 -8.04
N GLN A 167 11.76 29.24 -6.80
CA GLN A 167 11.80 30.60 -6.28
C GLN A 167 13.27 31.01 -6.26
N GLY A 168 13.66 31.73 -7.30
CA GLY A 168 15.04 32.12 -7.56
C GLY A 168 15.68 32.80 -6.36
N THR A 169 16.89 32.38 -6.04
CA THR A 169 17.84 33.12 -5.23
C THR A 169 17.99 34.50 -5.85
N LEU A 170 17.35 35.51 -5.24
CA LEU A 170 17.75 36.89 -5.42
C LEU A 170 18.99 37.08 -4.53
N GLU A 171 20.17 36.84 -5.10
CA GLU A 171 21.40 37.39 -4.52
C GLU A 171 21.33 38.92 -4.69
N LEU A 172 21.46 39.61 -3.55
CA LEU A 172 21.49 41.06 -3.41
C LEU A 172 22.80 41.66 -3.90
#